data_AF-A0A7X9GXW4-F1
#
_entry.id   AF-A0A7X9GXW4-F1
#
_cell.length_a   1.000
_cell.length_b   1.000
_cell.length_c   1.000
_cell.angle_alpha   90.00
_cell.angle_beta   90.00
_cell.angle_gamma   90.00
#
_symmetry.space_group_name_H-M   'P 1'
#
loop_
_entity.id
_entity.type
_entity.pdbx_description
1 polymer ?
#
loop_
_entity_poly.entity_id
_entity_poly.type
_entity_poly.pdbx_seq_one_letter_code
_entity_poly.pdbx_strand_id
1 'polypeptide(L)'
;RFYNDIIYDGVKVVSGTITNPTDEVWRYANLYTGGNYVNDPRTVSRTGYLNYKFIPLGANKWDLTYGYSYSTHFHLTWVRLADVYLMYAEAAAQGYGSPSGKSSNFSKNAVEALNTIRERAGVDPLADKYANNLEGFMGELRRERAVELAFEGHRFNDLRRWLLLTEYPYNIKTRQHFDRASELDPKADPKENAVLNWDEEVIQTRNLTSKHYWLPFNTDDVSMYPEFYQNPGW
;
A
#
# COMPACT_ATOMS: atom_id res chain seq x y z
N ARG A 1 -4.52 7.39 7.17
CA ARG A 1 -3.29 6.80 6.56
C ARG A 1 -3.16 7.09 5.07
N PHE A 2 -4.20 6.84 4.26
CA PHE A 2 -4.17 7.17 2.82
C PHE A 2 -3.60 8.57 2.52
N TYR A 3 -4.14 9.62 3.16
CA TYR A 3 -3.68 11.00 3.01
C TYR A 3 -2.27 11.30 3.55
N ASN A 4 -1.60 10.35 4.22
CA ASN A 4 -0.23 10.48 4.70
C ASN A 4 0.79 9.70 3.87
N ASP A 5 0.35 8.66 3.13
CA ASP A 5 1.24 7.72 2.44
C ASP A 5 1.11 7.79 0.91
N ILE A 6 0.05 8.43 0.41
CA ILE A 6 -0.33 8.47 -1.00
C ILE A 6 -0.56 9.93 -1.43
N ILE A 7 -0.01 10.30 -2.59
CA ILE A 7 -0.41 11.51 -3.31
C ILE A 7 -1.64 11.18 -4.15
N TYR A 8 -2.67 11.99 -3.96
CA TYR A 8 -3.96 11.94 -4.65
C TYR A 8 -4.21 13.26 -5.38
N ASP A 9 -5.33 13.34 -6.10
CA ASP A 9 -5.62 14.47 -6.95
C ASP A 9 -5.65 15.80 -6.20
N GLY A 10 -5.04 16.81 -6.81
CA GLY A 10 -5.03 18.17 -6.32
C GLY A 10 -4.04 18.45 -5.19
N VAL A 11 -3.29 17.45 -4.71
CA VAL A 11 -2.17 17.70 -3.78
C VAL A 11 -1.15 18.61 -4.45
N LYS A 12 -0.77 19.70 -3.77
CA LYS A 12 0.32 20.58 -4.19
C LYS A 12 1.66 19.89 -3.94
N VAL A 13 2.34 19.46 -5.00
CA VAL A 13 3.57 18.67 -4.91
C VAL A 13 4.85 19.50 -5.06
N VAL A 14 4.74 20.74 -5.58
CA VAL A 14 5.84 21.70 -5.64
C VAL A 14 5.44 22.99 -4.94
N SER A 15 6.19 23.37 -3.89
CA SER A 15 5.89 24.55 -3.08
C SER A 15 6.55 25.83 -3.59
N GLY A 16 7.80 25.71 -4.04
CA GLY A 16 8.67 26.80 -4.47
C GLY A 16 8.37 27.32 -5.88
N THR A 17 9.20 28.26 -6.31
CA THR A 17 9.05 28.92 -7.61
C THR A 17 9.43 27.99 -8.74
N ILE A 18 8.56 27.88 -9.74
CA ILE A 18 8.86 27.23 -11.01
C ILE A 18 9.07 28.36 -12.01
N THR A 19 10.26 28.47 -12.58
CA THR A 19 10.61 29.57 -13.50
C THR A 19 10.24 29.29 -14.95
N ASN A 20 10.19 28.02 -15.34
CA ASN A 20 9.77 27.60 -16.68
C ASN A 20 8.24 27.43 -16.73
N PRO A 21 7.50 28.21 -17.53
CA PRO A 21 6.04 28.09 -17.62
C PRO A 21 5.55 26.70 -18.06
N THR A 22 6.34 25.95 -18.83
CA THR A 22 5.96 24.59 -19.23
C THR A 22 6.00 23.59 -18.07
N ASP A 23 6.74 23.91 -17.01
CA ASP A 23 6.87 23.08 -15.82
C ASP A 23 5.76 23.38 -14.80
N GLU A 24 5.09 24.52 -14.91
CA GLU A 24 4.08 24.99 -13.95
C GLU A 24 2.88 24.03 -13.85
N VAL A 25 2.55 23.35 -14.96
CA VAL A 25 1.48 22.34 -15.01
C VAL A 25 1.71 21.17 -14.06
N TRP A 26 2.93 20.96 -13.56
CA TRP A 26 3.30 19.88 -12.65
C TRP A 26 3.18 20.25 -11.17
N ARG A 27 2.84 21.51 -10.83
CA ARG A 27 2.77 22.00 -9.45
C ARG A 27 1.78 21.21 -8.58
N TYR A 28 0.68 20.78 -9.16
CA TYR A 28 -0.37 20.02 -8.52
C TYR A 28 -0.47 18.63 -9.16
N ALA A 29 -0.70 17.61 -8.34
CA ALA A 29 -0.94 16.25 -8.80
C ALA A 29 -2.32 16.17 -9.49
N ASN A 30 -2.36 16.48 -10.79
CA ASN A 30 -3.57 16.42 -11.60
C ASN A 30 -3.83 14.98 -12.08
N LEU A 31 -4.43 14.18 -11.21
CA LEU A 31 -4.65 12.75 -11.35
C LEU A 31 -6.07 12.41 -11.85
N TYR A 32 -6.92 13.40 -12.11
CA TYR A 32 -8.22 13.25 -12.79
C TYR A 32 -8.08 12.74 -14.22
N THR A 33 -9.16 12.23 -14.81
CA THR A 33 -9.18 11.70 -16.18
C THR A 33 -8.73 12.77 -17.18
N GLY A 34 -7.63 12.50 -17.90
CA GLY A 34 -7.01 13.45 -18.85
C GLY A 34 -6.00 14.43 -18.23
N GLY A 35 -5.82 14.41 -16.90
CA GLY A 35 -4.80 15.21 -16.22
C GLY A 35 -3.37 14.83 -16.59
N ASN A 36 -2.43 15.77 -16.47
CA ASN A 36 -1.04 15.57 -16.88
C ASN A 36 -0.29 14.49 -16.07
N TYR A 37 -0.78 14.09 -14.90
CA TYR A 37 -0.18 13.00 -14.13
C TYR A 37 -0.68 11.60 -14.53
N VAL A 38 -1.62 11.49 -15.48
CA VAL A 38 -2.20 10.20 -15.91
C VAL A 38 -2.35 10.06 -17.43
N ASN A 39 -1.81 11.01 -18.19
CA ASN A 39 -1.97 11.09 -19.66
C ASN A 39 -1.06 10.10 -20.42
N ASP A 40 0.12 9.74 -19.89
CA ASP A 40 1.01 8.72 -20.46
C ASP A 40 1.48 7.73 -19.38
N PRO A 41 0.94 6.50 -19.34
CA PRO A 41 1.29 5.51 -18.30
C PRO A 41 2.76 5.04 -18.33
N ARG A 42 3.56 5.44 -19.33
CA ARG A 42 4.99 5.11 -19.41
C ARG A 42 5.86 6.09 -18.63
N THR A 43 5.37 7.31 -18.42
CA THR A 43 6.16 8.42 -17.84
C THR A 43 5.51 9.00 -16.59
N VAL A 44 4.21 8.80 -16.40
CA VAL A 44 3.44 9.29 -15.24
C VAL A 44 2.62 8.17 -14.59
N SER A 45 1.68 8.51 -13.69
CA SER A 45 0.96 7.51 -12.90
C SER A 45 0.12 6.59 -13.78
N ARG A 46 0.26 5.28 -13.54
CA ARG A 46 -0.56 4.24 -14.17
C ARG A 46 -1.87 4.00 -13.46
N THR A 47 -1.97 4.35 -12.18
CA THR A 47 -3.10 3.97 -11.31
C THR A 47 -3.94 5.16 -10.87
N GLY A 48 -3.50 6.40 -11.15
CA GLY A 48 -4.15 7.60 -10.64
C GLY A 48 -3.71 7.98 -9.22
N TYR A 49 -2.64 7.40 -8.69
CA TYR A 49 -2.04 7.73 -7.40
C TYR A 49 -0.51 7.79 -7.51
N LEU A 50 0.17 8.44 -6.56
CA LEU A 50 1.63 8.34 -6.40
C LEU A 50 1.99 7.96 -4.96
N ASN A 51 3.16 7.36 -4.77
CA ASN A 51 3.69 7.06 -3.44
C ASN A 51 4.22 8.33 -2.77
N TYR A 52 3.88 8.53 -1.49
CA TYR A 52 4.40 9.62 -0.66
C TYR A 52 5.19 9.13 0.57
N LYS A 53 4.91 7.91 1.04
CA LYS A 53 5.39 7.38 2.33
C LYS A 53 6.89 7.53 2.61
N PHE A 54 7.75 7.38 1.61
CA PHE A 54 9.21 7.50 1.76
C PHE A 54 9.83 8.65 0.95
N ILE A 55 9.01 9.40 0.23
CA ILE A 55 9.45 10.45 -0.70
C ILE A 55 8.76 11.76 -0.29
N PRO A 56 9.39 12.60 0.54
CA PRO A 56 8.79 13.84 0.99
C PRO A 56 8.60 14.81 -0.19
N LEU A 57 7.59 15.69 -0.14
CA LEU A 57 7.19 16.51 -1.29
C LEU A 57 8.32 17.43 -1.74
N GLY A 58 9.10 17.96 -0.80
CA GLY A 58 10.26 18.82 -1.09
C GLY A 58 11.48 18.10 -1.69
N ALA A 59 11.42 16.79 -1.93
CA ALA A 59 12.45 16.02 -2.62
C ALA A 59 12.32 16.14 -4.16
N ASN A 60 12.29 17.36 -4.67
CA ASN A 60 12.10 17.66 -6.08
C ASN A 60 13.06 18.75 -6.57
N LYS A 61 13.24 18.88 -7.89
CA LYS A 61 14.22 19.80 -8.52
C LYS A 61 13.93 21.29 -8.29
N TRP A 62 12.73 21.64 -7.83
CA TRP A 62 12.30 23.01 -7.61
C TRP A 62 12.40 23.41 -6.13
N ASP A 63 11.95 22.55 -5.21
CA ASP A 63 11.92 22.82 -3.77
C ASP A 63 13.26 22.54 -3.09
N LEU A 64 13.96 21.49 -3.52
CA LEU A 64 15.28 21.08 -3.02
C LEU A 64 15.39 20.94 -1.48
N THR A 65 14.28 20.86 -0.75
CA THR A 65 14.26 20.81 0.72
C THR A 65 14.94 19.55 1.26
N TYR A 66 14.81 18.44 0.52
CA TYR A 66 15.45 17.15 0.83
C TYR A 66 16.42 16.73 -0.29
N GLY A 67 16.92 17.71 -1.05
CA GLY A 67 17.65 17.51 -2.29
C GLY A 67 16.76 17.04 -3.44
N TYR A 68 17.40 16.61 -4.53
CA TYR A 68 16.73 16.07 -5.70
C TYR A 68 17.48 14.82 -6.18
N SER A 69 16.77 13.91 -6.85
CA SER A 69 17.35 12.68 -7.39
C SER A 69 18.03 11.86 -6.29
N TYR A 70 19.29 11.46 -6.48
CA TYR A 70 20.05 10.60 -5.56
C TYR A 70 20.38 11.22 -4.19
N SER A 71 19.97 12.46 -3.92
CA SER A 71 20.25 13.12 -2.63
C SER A 71 19.32 12.68 -1.49
N THR A 72 18.12 12.20 -1.80
CA THR A 72 17.15 11.80 -0.76
C THR A 72 17.46 10.39 -0.26
N HIS A 73 17.70 10.27 1.04
CA HIS A 73 17.98 9.02 1.73
C HIS A 73 16.97 8.81 2.85
N PHE A 74 16.59 7.55 3.09
CA PHE A 74 15.77 7.18 4.22
C PHE A 74 16.24 5.85 4.80
N HIS A 75 15.94 5.61 6.07
CA HIS A 75 16.20 4.33 6.70
C HIS A 75 14.97 3.44 6.59
N LEU A 76 15.07 2.38 5.77
CA LEU A 76 14.03 1.37 5.70
C LEU A 76 14.20 0.39 6.86
N THR A 77 13.31 0.46 7.84
CA THR A 77 13.31 -0.45 8.99
C THR A 77 12.84 -1.84 8.57
N TRP A 78 13.63 -2.88 8.88
CA TRP A 78 13.26 -4.27 8.55
C TRP A 78 12.20 -4.85 9.51
N VAL A 79 12.26 -4.48 10.79
CA VAL A 79 11.26 -4.84 11.79
C VAL A 79 10.98 -3.63 12.66
N ARG A 80 9.72 -3.22 12.72
CA ARG A 80 9.27 -2.13 13.60
C ARG A 80 8.13 -2.59 14.48
N LEU A 81 7.93 -1.88 15.59
CA LEU A 81 6.99 -2.27 16.63
C LEU A 81 5.56 -2.53 16.11
N ALA A 82 5.10 -1.77 15.11
CA ALA A 82 3.78 -2.02 14.52
C ALA A 82 3.66 -3.40 13.86
N ASP A 83 4.71 -3.86 13.18
CA ASP A 83 4.74 -5.22 12.62
C ASP A 83 4.66 -6.27 13.73
N VAL A 84 5.38 -6.06 14.84
CA VAL A 84 5.34 -6.96 16.01
C VAL A 84 3.94 -7.06 16.61
N TYR A 85 3.22 -5.94 16.77
CA TYR A 85 1.83 -5.96 17.24
C TYR A 85 0.90 -6.71 16.28
N LEU A 86 1.06 -6.51 14.97
CA LEU A 86 0.24 -7.18 13.96
C LEU A 86 0.55 -8.68 13.86
N MET A 87 1.83 -9.07 13.96
CA MET A 87 2.26 -10.46 14.05
C MET A 87 1.70 -11.13 15.31
N TYR A 88 1.76 -10.46 16.45
CA TYR A 88 1.15 -10.94 17.69
C TYR A 88 -0.35 -11.13 17.55
N ALA A 89 -1.07 -10.13 17.03
CA ALA A 89 -2.51 -10.18 16.86
C ALA A 89 -2.93 -11.35 15.95
N GLU A 90 -2.20 -11.56 14.85
CA GLU A 90 -2.41 -12.71 13.97
C GLU A 90 -2.17 -14.05 14.67
N ALA A 91 -1.01 -14.20 15.32
CA ALA A 91 -0.63 -15.44 15.98
C ALA A 91 -1.57 -15.78 17.15
N ALA A 92 -1.96 -14.78 17.95
CA ALA A 92 -2.88 -14.97 19.06
C ALA A 92 -4.30 -15.32 18.55
N ALA A 93 -4.79 -14.66 17.49
CA ALA A 93 -6.11 -15.00 16.96
C ALA A 93 -6.15 -16.41 16.37
N GLN A 94 -5.17 -16.76 15.54
CA GLN A 94 -5.11 -18.08 14.91
C GLN A 94 -4.82 -19.20 15.92
N GLY A 95 -3.85 -18.98 16.82
CA GLY A 95 -3.43 -19.99 17.80
C GLY A 95 -4.52 -20.37 18.79
N TYR A 96 -5.36 -19.41 19.18
CA TYR A 96 -6.49 -19.64 20.10
C TYR A 96 -7.84 -19.80 19.38
N GLY A 97 -7.86 -19.70 18.05
CA GLY A 97 -9.09 -19.80 17.25
C GLY A 97 -10.12 -18.70 17.52
N SER A 98 -9.70 -17.54 18.05
CA SER A 98 -10.62 -16.48 18.51
C SER A 98 -9.99 -15.08 18.43
N PRO A 99 -10.74 -14.03 18.05
CA PRO A 99 -10.29 -12.64 18.12
C PRO A 99 -9.91 -12.18 19.55
N SER A 100 -10.45 -12.84 20.57
CA SER A 100 -10.09 -12.61 21.98
C SER A 100 -8.88 -13.43 22.43
N GLY A 101 -8.23 -14.15 21.52
CA GLY A 101 -7.01 -14.91 21.77
C GLY A 101 -5.93 -14.04 22.41
N LYS A 102 -5.29 -14.57 23.45
CA LYS A 102 -4.34 -13.82 24.28
C LYS A 102 -3.26 -14.75 24.84
N SER A 103 -2.01 -14.38 24.62
CA SER A 103 -0.87 -15.04 25.29
C SER A 103 -0.85 -14.71 26.78
N SER A 104 -0.44 -15.67 27.62
CA SER A 104 -0.23 -15.43 29.06
C SER A 104 0.83 -14.38 29.35
N ASN A 105 1.78 -14.17 28.42
CA ASN A 105 2.94 -13.31 28.60
C ASN A 105 2.76 -11.91 28.01
N PHE A 106 1.57 -11.58 27.50
CA PHE A 106 1.28 -10.27 26.96
C PHE A 106 -0.04 -9.72 27.49
N SER A 107 -0.07 -8.42 27.78
CA SER A 107 -1.22 -7.80 28.44
C SER A 107 -2.45 -7.64 27.54
N LYS A 108 -2.28 -7.68 26.22
CA LYS A 108 -3.34 -7.45 25.23
C LYS A 108 -3.78 -8.73 24.53
N ASN A 109 -5.07 -8.88 24.24
CA ASN A 109 -5.57 -9.86 23.28
C ASN A 109 -5.32 -9.40 21.82
N ALA A 110 -5.70 -10.21 20.84
CA ALA A 110 -5.49 -9.90 19.42
C ALA A 110 -6.18 -8.61 18.96
N VAL A 111 -7.44 -8.37 19.36
CA VAL A 111 -8.18 -7.14 19.05
C VAL A 111 -7.53 -5.91 19.67
N GLU A 112 -7.11 -5.99 20.93
CA GLU A 112 -6.45 -4.89 21.64
C GLU A 112 -5.07 -4.56 21.04
N ALA A 113 -4.34 -5.57 20.56
CA ALA A 113 -3.08 -5.39 19.85
C ALA A 113 -3.29 -4.71 18.50
N LEU A 114 -4.30 -5.11 17.73
CA LEU A 114 -4.71 -4.45 16.49
C LEU A 114 -5.09 -2.98 16.75
N ASN A 115 -5.93 -2.74 17.77
CA ASN A 115 -6.42 -1.41 18.12
C ASN A 115 -5.31 -0.47 18.57
N THR A 116 -4.22 -0.98 19.14
CA THR A 116 -3.02 -0.17 19.46
C THR A 116 -2.44 0.50 18.20
N ILE A 117 -2.50 -0.19 17.05
CA ILE A 117 -2.00 0.33 15.77
C ILE A 117 -2.99 1.30 15.11
N ARG A 118 -4.29 1.02 15.26
CA ARG A 118 -5.38 1.87 14.76
C ARG A 118 -5.42 3.21 15.50
N GLU A 119 -5.38 3.17 16.83
CA GLU A 119 -5.35 4.34 17.71
C GLU A 119 -4.17 5.26 17.36
N ARG A 120 -2.94 4.71 17.28
CA ARG A 120 -1.76 5.51 16.92
C ARG A 120 -1.91 6.17 15.55
N ALA A 121 -2.63 5.55 14.63
CA ALA A 121 -2.86 6.09 13.29
C ALA A 121 -4.08 7.03 13.19
N GLY A 122 -4.75 7.32 14.31
CA GLY A 122 -5.94 8.17 14.35
C GLY A 122 -7.15 7.56 13.65
N VAL A 123 -7.28 6.23 13.67
CA VAL A 123 -8.40 5.50 13.08
C VAL A 123 -9.22 4.86 14.21
N ASP A 124 -10.54 4.85 14.06
CA ASP A 124 -11.44 4.25 15.04
C ASP A 124 -11.05 2.81 15.39
N PRO A 125 -11.32 2.32 16.61
CA PRO A 125 -11.15 0.92 16.96
C PRO A 125 -11.85 -0.03 15.98
N LEU A 126 -11.40 -1.29 15.95
CA LEU A 126 -12.07 -2.33 15.18
C LEU A 126 -13.55 -2.41 15.58
N ALA A 127 -14.44 -2.28 14.60
CA ALA A 127 -15.87 -2.40 14.85
C ALA A 127 -16.25 -3.82 15.31
N ASP A 128 -17.13 -3.92 16.31
CA ASP A 128 -17.52 -5.18 16.95
C ASP A 128 -17.98 -6.26 15.96
N LYS A 129 -18.65 -5.85 14.88
CA LYS A 129 -19.12 -6.77 13.82
C LYS A 129 -18.00 -7.63 13.21
N TYR A 130 -16.76 -7.14 13.23
CA TYR A 130 -15.60 -7.87 12.75
C TYR A 130 -14.86 -8.63 13.85
N ALA A 131 -15.15 -8.38 15.13
CA ALA A 131 -14.55 -9.08 16.26
C ALA A 131 -15.36 -10.32 16.71
N ASN A 132 -16.50 -10.60 16.06
CA ASN A 132 -17.42 -11.68 16.46
C ASN A 132 -16.93 -13.09 16.13
N ASN A 133 -16.05 -13.24 15.13
CA ASN A 133 -15.51 -14.53 14.75
C ASN A 133 -14.09 -14.38 14.17
N LEU A 134 -13.36 -15.49 14.14
CA LEU A 134 -11.97 -15.52 13.69
C LEU A 134 -11.81 -14.98 12.27
N GLU A 135 -12.64 -15.41 11.32
CA GLU A 135 -12.47 -15.03 9.92
C GLU A 135 -12.77 -13.55 9.66
N GLY A 136 -13.80 -13.01 10.32
CA GLY A 136 -14.11 -11.57 10.30
C GLY A 136 -12.93 -10.74 10.81
N PHE A 137 -12.32 -11.18 11.93
CA PHE A 137 -11.17 -10.50 12.51
C PHE A 137 -9.94 -10.62 11.60
N MET A 138 -9.67 -11.83 11.10
CA MET A 138 -8.54 -12.06 10.19
C MET A 138 -8.68 -11.30 8.88
N GLY A 139 -9.89 -11.09 8.37
CA GLY A 139 -10.14 -10.21 7.23
C GLY A 139 -9.69 -8.77 7.49
N GLU A 140 -10.06 -8.21 8.65
CA GLU A 140 -9.66 -6.85 9.03
C GLU A 140 -8.18 -6.74 9.38
N LEU A 141 -7.62 -7.72 10.08
CA LEU A 141 -6.20 -7.75 10.39
C LEU A 141 -5.34 -7.79 9.11
N ARG A 142 -5.76 -8.57 8.09
CA ARG A 142 -5.11 -8.59 6.77
C ARG A 142 -5.19 -7.24 6.05
N ARG A 143 -6.31 -6.51 6.19
CA ARG A 143 -6.45 -5.14 5.66
C ARG A 143 -5.55 -4.16 6.41
N GLU A 144 -5.59 -4.19 7.73
CA GLU A 144 -4.79 -3.31 8.59
C GLU A 144 -3.30 -3.46 8.31
N ARG A 145 -2.82 -4.70 8.21
CA ARG A 145 -1.43 -5.02 7.86
C ARG A 145 -1.06 -4.52 6.46
N ALA A 146 -1.97 -4.60 5.50
CA ALA A 146 -1.74 -4.07 4.15
C ALA A 146 -1.55 -2.55 4.13
N VAL A 147 -2.36 -1.82 4.91
CA VAL A 147 -2.30 -0.35 4.97
C VAL A 147 -1.11 0.10 5.81
N GLU A 148 -0.93 -0.46 7.01
CA GLU A 148 0.14 -0.08 7.93
C GLU A 148 1.52 -0.32 7.32
N LEU A 149 1.74 -1.48 6.72
CA LEU A 149 3.04 -1.92 6.17
C LEU A 149 3.14 -1.72 4.65
N ALA A 150 2.31 -0.84 4.08
CA ALA A 150 2.35 -0.53 2.66
C ALA A 150 3.76 -0.06 2.25
N PHE A 151 4.26 -0.57 1.12
CA PHE A 151 5.58 -0.26 0.56
C PHE A 151 6.80 -0.70 1.40
N GLU A 152 6.60 -1.52 2.44
CA GLU A 152 7.68 -2.00 3.33
C GLU A 152 8.12 -3.45 3.02
N GLY A 153 7.75 -3.99 1.86
CA GLY A 153 8.21 -5.34 1.42
C GLY A 153 7.44 -6.53 2.00
N HIS A 154 6.40 -6.32 2.82
CA HIS A 154 5.63 -7.42 3.43
C HIS A 154 4.59 -8.05 2.50
N ARG A 155 3.91 -7.24 1.68
CA ARG A 155 2.66 -7.65 1.01
C ARG A 155 2.79 -8.89 0.12
N PHE A 156 3.92 -9.06 -0.56
CA PHE A 156 4.16 -10.22 -1.41
C PHE A 156 4.21 -11.52 -0.59
N ASN A 157 4.96 -11.50 0.53
CA ASN A 157 5.09 -12.66 1.41
C ASN A 157 3.80 -12.93 2.19
N ASP A 158 3.11 -11.88 2.63
CA ASP A 158 1.81 -11.97 3.30
C ASP A 158 0.76 -12.67 2.43
N LEU A 159 0.63 -12.27 1.16
CA LEU A 159 -0.30 -12.94 0.24
C LEU A 159 0.08 -14.39 -0.06
N ARG A 160 1.38 -14.71 -0.11
CA ARG A 160 1.84 -16.09 -0.33
C ARG A 160 1.52 -16.99 0.86
N ARG A 161 1.86 -16.57 2.08
CA ARG A 161 1.65 -17.39 3.29
C ARG A 161 0.17 -17.56 3.66
N TRP A 162 -0.68 -16.62 3.23
CA TRP A 162 -2.13 -16.75 3.37
C TRP A 162 -2.82 -17.48 2.22
N LEU A 163 -2.08 -17.92 1.20
CA LEU A 163 -2.64 -18.52 -0.02
C LEU A 163 -3.66 -17.62 -0.73
N LEU A 164 -3.38 -16.32 -0.77
CA LEU A 164 -4.22 -15.29 -1.36
C LEU A 164 -3.63 -14.67 -2.63
N LEU A 165 -2.39 -15.03 -3.00
CA LEU A 165 -1.67 -14.42 -4.12
C LEU A 165 -2.40 -14.59 -5.46
N THR A 166 -3.10 -15.71 -5.65
CA THR A 166 -3.86 -16.08 -6.86
C THR A 166 -5.30 -15.60 -6.83
N GLU A 167 -5.79 -15.14 -5.68
CA GLU A 167 -7.21 -14.91 -5.44
C GLU A 167 -7.63 -13.48 -5.77
N TYR A 168 -8.88 -13.33 -6.22
CA TYR A 168 -9.50 -12.01 -6.35
C TYR A 168 -9.75 -11.40 -4.95
N PRO A 169 -9.57 -10.08 -4.74
CA PRO A 169 -9.12 -9.06 -5.70
C PRO A 169 -7.58 -8.87 -5.72
N TYR A 170 -6.81 -9.74 -5.06
CA TYR A 170 -5.37 -9.54 -4.89
C TYR A 170 -4.55 -9.78 -6.17
N ASN A 171 -5.10 -10.58 -7.09
CA ASN A 171 -4.52 -10.88 -8.40
C ASN A 171 -4.75 -9.77 -9.45
N ILE A 172 -5.56 -8.73 -9.19
CA ILE A 172 -5.77 -7.61 -10.11
C ILE A 172 -5.09 -6.32 -9.67
N LYS A 173 -4.85 -5.41 -10.61
CA LYS A 173 -4.48 -4.01 -10.37
C LYS A 173 -5.46 -3.12 -11.11
N THR A 174 -5.95 -2.10 -10.41
CA THR A 174 -6.89 -1.14 -10.93
C THR A 174 -6.23 0.22 -11.15
N ARG A 175 -6.87 1.04 -11.97
CA ARG A 175 -6.64 2.46 -12.13
C ARG A 175 -7.95 3.17 -11.80
N GLN A 176 -7.87 4.28 -11.07
CA GLN A 176 -9.04 5.14 -10.89
C GLN A 176 -9.23 6.08 -12.08
N HIS A 177 -10.49 6.33 -12.42
CA HIS A 177 -10.95 7.38 -13.32
C HIS A 177 -11.99 8.22 -12.59
N PHE A 178 -11.97 9.53 -12.82
CA PHE A 178 -12.97 10.46 -12.30
C PHE A 178 -12.81 11.82 -12.96
N ASP A 179 -13.88 12.59 -12.94
CA ASP A 179 -13.89 14.01 -13.31
C ASP A 179 -13.85 14.87 -12.06
N ARG A 180 -13.19 16.04 -12.13
CA ARG A 180 -13.31 17.04 -11.06
C ARG A 180 -14.68 17.70 -11.12
N ALA A 181 -15.33 17.87 -9.96
CA ALA A 181 -16.60 18.60 -9.90
C ALA A 181 -16.44 20.10 -10.15
N SER A 182 -15.26 20.65 -9.87
CA SER A 182 -14.91 22.06 -10.08
C SER A 182 -13.42 22.21 -10.39
N GLU A 183 -13.02 23.40 -10.83
CA GLU A 183 -11.60 23.75 -10.89
C GLU A 183 -10.96 23.65 -9.50
N LEU A 184 -9.66 23.41 -9.49
CA LEU A 184 -8.88 23.29 -8.25
C LEU A 184 -8.72 24.66 -7.61
N ASP A 185 -9.13 24.80 -6.34
CA ASP A 185 -8.81 25.96 -5.51
C ASP A 185 -7.48 25.72 -4.77
N PRO A 186 -6.40 26.47 -5.06
CA PRO A 186 -5.13 26.38 -4.37
C PRO A 186 -5.18 26.57 -2.84
N LYS A 187 -6.27 27.15 -2.31
CA LYS A 187 -6.46 27.45 -0.89
C LYS A 187 -7.30 26.40 -0.16
N ALA A 188 -8.00 25.51 -0.88
CA ALA A 188 -8.80 24.45 -0.28
C ALA A 188 -7.94 23.26 0.12
N ASP A 189 -8.38 22.49 1.14
CA ASP A 189 -7.77 21.18 1.42
C ASP A 189 -8.20 20.22 0.30
N PRO A 190 -7.27 19.65 -0.48
CA PRO A 190 -7.62 18.76 -1.58
C PRO A 190 -8.39 17.50 -1.14
N LYS A 191 -8.40 17.16 0.15
CA LYS A 191 -9.25 16.08 0.70
C LYS A 191 -10.75 16.34 0.54
N GLU A 192 -11.13 17.61 0.49
CA GLU A 192 -12.53 18.06 0.40
C GLU A 192 -12.98 18.26 -1.05
N ASN A 193 -12.10 18.01 -2.03
CA ASN A 193 -12.45 18.14 -3.45
C ASN A 193 -13.48 17.09 -3.85
N ALA A 194 -14.59 17.54 -4.42
CA ALA A 194 -15.62 16.65 -4.95
C ALA A 194 -15.20 16.04 -6.30
N VAL A 195 -15.45 14.74 -6.44
CA VAL A 195 -15.23 13.96 -7.66
C VAL A 195 -16.55 13.51 -8.26
N LEU A 196 -16.63 13.49 -9.58
CA LEU A 196 -17.77 13.01 -10.35
C LEU A 196 -17.35 11.78 -11.17
N ASN A 197 -18.31 10.94 -11.55
CA ASN A 197 -18.11 9.81 -12.45
C ASN A 197 -16.92 8.91 -12.06
N TRP A 198 -16.78 8.64 -10.75
CA TRP A 198 -15.67 7.80 -10.27
C TRP A 198 -15.90 6.34 -10.65
N ASP A 199 -14.90 5.74 -11.26
CA ASP A 199 -14.85 4.30 -11.54
C ASP A 199 -13.42 3.75 -11.41
N GLU A 200 -13.33 2.42 -11.38
CA GLU A 200 -12.07 1.69 -11.44
C GLU A 200 -12.00 0.79 -12.66
N GLU A 201 -10.92 0.92 -13.42
CA GLU A 201 -10.60 0.05 -14.55
C GLU A 201 -9.51 -0.96 -14.16
N VAL A 202 -9.70 -2.24 -14.49
CA VAL A 202 -8.65 -3.25 -14.32
C VAL A 202 -7.57 -3.07 -15.40
N ILE A 203 -6.38 -2.64 -14.99
CA ILE A 203 -5.24 -2.41 -15.88
C ILE A 203 -4.27 -3.59 -15.94
N GLN A 204 -4.38 -4.53 -15.00
CA GLN A 204 -3.58 -5.76 -15.00
C GLN A 204 -4.29 -6.86 -14.23
N THR A 205 -4.47 -8.01 -14.87
CA THR A 205 -4.78 -9.27 -14.20
C THR A 205 -3.53 -10.12 -14.19
N ARG A 206 -3.05 -10.50 -13.00
CA ARG A 206 -1.88 -11.35 -12.85
C ARG A 206 -2.31 -12.79 -13.03
N ASN A 207 -1.83 -13.42 -14.09
CA ASN A 207 -2.09 -14.84 -14.36
C ASN A 207 -1.17 -15.73 -13.51
N LEU A 208 -1.37 -15.67 -12.19
CA LEU A 208 -0.67 -16.49 -11.21
C LEU A 208 -1.47 -17.76 -10.96
N THR A 209 -0.73 -18.83 -10.69
CA THR A 209 -1.23 -20.19 -10.41
C THR A 209 -0.53 -20.73 -9.18
N SER A 210 -0.90 -21.93 -8.72
CA SER A 210 -0.36 -22.56 -7.52
C SER A 210 1.19 -22.65 -7.49
N LYS A 211 1.87 -22.79 -8.64
CA LYS A 211 3.34 -22.80 -8.68
C LYS A 211 3.97 -21.49 -8.17
N HIS A 212 3.28 -20.36 -8.31
CA HIS A 212 3.78 -19.04 -7.95
C HIS A 212 3.76 -18.78 -6.43
N TYR A 213 3.25 -19.72 -5.63
CA TYR A 213 3.53 -19.73 -4.20
C TYR A 213 4.99 -20.06 -3.89
N TRP A 214 5.70 -20.68 -4.83
CA TRP A 214 7.14 -20.93 -4.79
C TRP A 214 7.87 -20.06 -5.81
N LEU A 215 9.12 -19.71 -5.50
CA LEU A 215 10.03 -19.11 -6.48
C LEU A 215 10.79 -20.24 -7.18
N PRO A 216 11.01 -20.19 -8.50
CA PRO A 216 11.82 -21.19 -9.18
C PRO A 216 13.27 -21.13 -8.67
N PHE A 217 13.91 -22.29 -8.52
CA PHE A 217 15.36 -22.37 -8.46
C PHE A 217 15.96 -22.16 -9.85
N ASN A 218 17.23 -21.73 -9.91
CA ASN A 218 17.93 -21.61 -11.18
C ASN A 218 18.07 -22.99 -11.83
N THR A 219 17.89 -23.07 -13.15
CA THR A 219 17.96 -24.34 -13.89
C THR A 219 19.32 -24.99 -13.77
N ASP A 220 20.37 -24.18 -13.72
CA ASP A 220 21.74 -24.68 -13.56
C ASP A 220 21.89 -25.42 -12.23
N ASP A 221 21.33 -24.89 -11.14
CA ASP A 221 21.45 -25.48 -9.81
C ASP A 221 20.76 -26.84 -9.71
N VAL A 222 19.52 -26.92 -10.20
CA VAL A 222 18.73 -28.17 -10.18
C VAL A 222 19.23 -29.22 -11.18
N SER A 223 20.05 -28.81 -12.15
CA SER A 223 20.69 -29.73 -13.09
C SER A 223 22.02 -30.30 -12.58
N MET A 224 22.61 -29.73 -11.51
CA MET A 224 23.88 -30.20 -10.96
C MET A 224 23.78 -31.58 -10.32
N TYR A 225 22.68 -31.86 -9.63
CA TYR A 225 22.48 -33.08 -8.85
C TYR A 225 21.09 -33.68 -9.13
N PRO A 226 20.97 -34.97 -9.47
CA PRO A 226 19.68 -35.63 -9.70
C PRO A 226 18.69 -35.53 -8.52
N GLU A 227 19.19 -35.36 -7.29
CA GLU A 227 18.39 -35.29 -6.08
C GLU A 227 17.90 -33.88 -5.72
N PHE A 228 18.42 -32.83 -6.39
CA PHE A 228 18.02 -31.45 -6.13
C PHE A 228 16.92 -31.02 -7.10
N TYR A 229 15.68 -31.37 -6.76
CA TYR A 229 14.52 -31.11 -7.60
C TYR A 229 14.06 -29.65 -7.57
N GLN A 230 13.42 -29.24 -8.66
CA GLN A 230 12.76 -27.95 -8.77
C GLN A 230 11.54 -27.84 -7.83
N ASN A 231 11.19 -26.61 -7.45
CA ASN A 231 9.97 -26.32 -6.72
C ASN A 231 8.71 -26.73 -7.52
N PRO A 232 7.61 -27.11 -6.85
CA PRO A 232 6.42 -27.64 -7.52
C PRO A 232 5.88 -26.73 -8.64
N GLY A 233 5.79 -27.29 -9.85
CA GLY A 233 5.20 -26.64 -11.04
C GLY A 233 6.13 -25.73 -11.84
N TRP A 234 7.41 -25.61 -11.44
CA TRP A 234 8.45 -24.91 -12.19
C TRP A 234 9.32 -25.87 -12.99
#